data_AF-A0A9X8UIT7-F1
#
_entry.id   AF-A0A9X8UIT7-F1
#
_cell.length_a   1.000
_cell.length_b   1.000
_cell.length_c   1.000
_cell.angle_alpha   90.00
_cell.angle_beta   90.00
_cell.angle_gamma   90.00
#
_symmetry.space_group_name_H-M   'P 1'
#
loop_
_entity.id
_entity.type
_entity.pdbx_description
1 polymer ?
#
loop_
_entity_poly.entity_id
_entity_poly.type
_entity_poly.pdbx_seq_one_letter_code
_entity_poly.pdbx_strand_id
1 'polypeptide(L)'
;MSNKISEENERYMQNLLCNIRLLRLEAGLSVKEMANIVGMEESLLLRLEAGEQADEFDSGHIFRYCHYFHVHPNELFGGWPIRRNAPPEP
;
A
#
# COMPACT_ATOMS: atom_id res chain seq x y z
N MET A 1 27.08 -10.59 -0.95
CA MET A 1 26.98 -9.75 0.27
C MET A 1 25.55 -9.27 0.33
N SER A 2 24.79 -9.69 1.35
CA SER A 2 23.43 -9.16 1.51
C SER A 2 23.51 -7.70 1.94
N ASN A 3 22.88 -6.82 1.17
CA ASN A 3 22.76 -5.41 1.51
C ASN A 3 21.54 -5.27 2.41
N LYS A 4 21.77 -5.09 3.72
CA LYS A 4 20.73 -4.98 4.74
C LYS A 4 19.63 -3.96 4.39
N ILE A 5 20.00 -2.90 3.66
CA ILE A 5 19.08 -1.86 3.16
C ILE A 5 18.09 -2.44 2.14
N SER A 6 18.50 -3.37 1.28
CA SER A 6 17.62 -4.03 0.30
C SER A 6 16.56 -4.88 0.98
N GLU A 7 16.95 -5.66 1.99
CA GLU A 7 16.04 -6.54 2.73
C GLU A 7 14.97 -5.74 3.48
N GLU A 8 15.35 -4.60 4.07
CA GLU A 8 14.41 -3.71 4.75
C GLU A 8 13.45 -3.05 3.76
N ASN A 9 13.94 -2.56 2.61
CA ASN A 9 13.11 -1.98 1.57
C ASN A 9 12.10 -2.99 1.00
N GLU A 10 12.54 -4.23 0.74
CA GLU A 10 11.66 -5.30 0.28
C GLU A 10 10.54 -5.59 1.31
N ARG A 11 10.88 -5.63 2.59
CA ARG A 11 9.90 -5.80 3.67
C ARG A 11 8.89 -4.66 3.72
N TYR A 12 9.34 -3.40 3.61
CA TYR A 12 8.45 -2.24 3.58
C TYR A 12 7.52 -2.26 2.38
N MET A 13 8.02 -2.67 1.21
CA MET A 13 7.19 -2.81 0.01
C MET A 13 6.16 -3.93 0.16
N GLN A 14 6.53 -5.08 0.71
CA GLN A 14 5.57 -6.16 0.96
C GLN A 14 4.48 -5.75 1.96
N ASN A 15 4.86 -5.02 3.02
CA ASN A 15 3.89 -4.45 3.96
C ASN A 15 2.90 -3.51 3.25
N LEU A 16 3.40 -2.59 2.41
CA LEU A 16 2.57 -1.67 1.64
C LEU A 16 1.53 -2.41 0.78
N LEU A 17 1.97 -3.40 0.00
CA LEU A 17 1.09 -4.16 -0.89
C LEU A 17 0.04 -4.96 -0.12
N CYS A 18 0.43 -5.58 0.99
CA CYS A 18 -0.48 -6.28 1.89
C CYS A 18 -1.52 -5.33 2.51
N ASN A 19 -1.06 -4.18 3.01
CA ASN A 19 -1.89 -3.18 3.67
C ASN A 19 -2.92 -2.55 2.71
N ILE A 20 -2.54 -2.29 1.46
CA ILE A 20 -3.45 -1.84 0.39
C ILE A 20 -4.61 -2.85 0.19
N ARG A 21 -4.28 -4.14 0.09
CA ARG A 21 -5.29 -5.20 -0.05
C ARG A 21 -6.23 -5.24 1.15
N LEU A 22 -5.68 -5.17 2.36
CA LEU A 22 -6.47 -5.25 3.59
C LEU A 22 -7.41 -4.05 3.75
N LEU A 23 -6.94 -2.82 3.49
CA LEU A 23 -7.77 -1.62 3.50
C LEU A 23 -8.95 -1.73 2.52
N ARG A 24 -8.70 -2.23 1.30
CA ARG A 24 -9.74 -2.47 0.31
C ARG A 24 -10.79 -3.47 0.82
N LEU A 25 -10.35 -4.58 1.40
CA LEU A 25 -11.23 -5.62 1.93
C LEU A 25 -12.05 -5.11 3.13
N GLU A 26 -11.45 -4.36 4.04
CA GLU A 26 -12.16 -3.74 5.19
C GLU A 26 -13.23 -2.76 4.75
N ALA A 27 -13.00 -2.01 3.67
CA ALA A 27 -13.97 -1.10 3.08
C ALA A 27 -15.03 -1.79 2.21
N GLY A 28 -14.93 -3.10 2.00
CA GLY A 28 -15.88 -3.86 1.17
C GLY A 28 -15.81 -3.51 -0.31
N LEU A 29 -14.68 -2.99 -0.80
CA LEU A 29 -14.51 -2.55 -2.18
C LEU A 29 -14.04 -3.69 -3.08
N SER A 30 -14.58 -3.76 -4.29
CA SER A 30 -14.00 -4.56 -5.37
C SER A 30 -12.66 -3.98 -5.84
N VAL A 31 -11.86 -4.81 -6.50
CA VAL A 31 -10.59 -4.38 -7.09
C VAL A 31 -10.83 -3.24 -8.10
N LYS A 32 -11.84 -3.38 -8.96
CA LYS A 32 -12.23 -2.36 -9.94
C LYS A 32 -12.59 -1.02 -9.30
N GLU A 33 -13.40 -1.02 -8.24
CA GLU A 33 -13.77 0.22 -7.54
C GLU A 33 -12.54 0.89 -6.95
N MET A 34 -11.69 0.12 -6.28
CA MET A 34 -10.46 0.64 -5.68
C MET A 34 -9.52 1.21 -6.76
N ALA A 35 -9.27 0.47 -7.83
CA ALA A 35 -8.43 0.89 -8.95
C ALA A 35 -8.90 2.23 -9.54
N ASN A 36 -10.22 2.39 -9.73
CA ASN A 36 -10.81 3.66 -10.18
C ASN A 36 -10.59 4.80 -9.17
N ILE A 37 -10.78 4.53 -7.86
CA ILE A 37 -10.58 5.53 -6.80
C ILE A 37 -9.13 6.04 -6.76
N VAL A 38 -8.16 5.14 -6.86
CA VAL A 38 -6.73 5.50 -6.83
C VAL A 38 -6.14 5.77 -8.22
N GLY A 39 -6.97 5.83 -9.25
CA GLY A 39 -6.57 6.17 -10.61
C GLY A 39 -5.46 5.26 -11.16
N MET A 40 -5.65 3.95 -11.08
CA MET A 40 -4.79 2.94 -11.68
C MET A 40 -5.59 1.89 -12.45
N GLU A 41 -4.91 1.14 -13.32
CA GLU A 41 -5.51 -0.01 -14.00
C GLU A 41 -5.86 -1.13 -12.99
N GLU A 42 -6.98 -1.82 -13.20
CA GLU A 42 -7.41 -2.94 -12.36
C GLU A 42 -6.38 -4.08 -12.36
N SER A 43 -5.76 -4.33 -13.51
CA SER A 43 -4.70 -5.34 -13.68
C SER A 43 -3.43 -4.99 -12.90
N LEU A 44 -3.10 -3.69 -12.78
CA LEU A 44 -1.98 -3.23 -11.95
C LEU A 44 -2.30 -3.50 -10.48
N LEU A 45 -3.50 -3.17 -10.01
CA LEU A 45 -3.89 -3.44 -8.62
C LEU A 45 -3.86 -4.94 -8.29
N LEU A 46 -4.33 -5.82 -9.18
CA LEU A 46 -4.27 -7.27 -8.96
C LEU A 46 -2.84 -7.79 -8.74
N ARG A 47 -1.88 -7.32 -9.57
CA ARG A 47 -0.47 -7.68 -9.45
C ARG A 47 0.11 -7.20 -8.12
N LEU A 48 -0.16 -5.94 -7.77
CA LEU A 48 0.25 -5.35 -6.50
C LEU A 48 -0.29 -6.15 -5.31
N GLU A 49 -1.57 -6.51 -5.30
CA GLU A 49 -2.18 -7.30 -4.22
C GLU A 49 -1.71 -8.77 -4.16
N ALA A 50 -1.09 -9.26 -5.24
CA ALA A 50 -0.40 -10.53 -5.28
C ALA A 50 1.06 -10.44 -4.76
N GLY A 51 1.53 -9.24 -4.40
CA GLY A 51 2.88 -8.99 -3.89
C GLY A 51 3.92 -8.68 -4.98
N GLU A 52 3.48 -8.51 -6.23
CA GLU A 52 4.35 -8.13 -7.34
C GLU A 52 4.62 -6.63 -7.30
N GLN A 53 5.89 -6.25 -7.33
CA GLN A 53 6.28 -4.85 -7.55
C GLN A 53 6.16 -4.53 -9.04
N ALA A 54 5.73 -3.30 -9.34
CA ALA A 54 5.49 -2.85 -10.69
C ALA A 54 5.97 -1.39 -10.84
N ASP A 55 6.68 -1.09 -11.93
CA ASP A 55 7.27 0.24 -12.16
C ASP A 55 6.20 1.33 -12.35
N GLU A 56 5.00 0.93 -12.78
CA GLU A 56 3.84 1.81 -12.93
C GLU A 56 3.26 2.25 -11.58
N PHE A 57 3.62 1.57 -10.48
CA PHE A 57 3.16 1.90 -9.14
C PHE A 57 4.09 2.91 -8.47
N ASP A 58 3.66 4.17 -8.47
CA ASP A 58 4.41 5.29 -7.93
C ASP A 58 3.85 5.87 -6.61
N SER A 59 4.57 6.84 -6.05
CA SER A 59 4.15 7.58 -4.86
C SER A 59 2.81 8.32 -5.00
N GLY A 60 2.42 8.69 -6.22
CA GLY A 60 1.13 9.34 -6.49
C GLY A 60 -0.04 8.41 -6.16
N HIS A 61 0.08 7.12 -6.48
CA HIS A 61 -0.90 6.11 -6.08
C HIS A 61 -0.97 5.97 -4.56
N ILE A 62 0.19 5.95 -3.88
CA ILE A 62 0.27 5.86 -2.42
C ILE A 62 -0.45 7.04 -1.76
N PHE A 63 -0.23 8.27 -2.24
CA PHE A 63 -0.92 9.45 -1.70
C PHE A 63 -2.43 9.42 -1.93
N ARG A 64 -2.90 8.83 -3.04
CA ARG A 64 -4.34 8.64 -3.28
C ARG A 64 -4.95 7.62 -2.31
N TYR A 65 -4.24 6.53 -1.99
CA TYR A 65 -4.63 5.60 -0.91
C TYR A 65 -4.73 6.33 0.43
N CYS A 66 -3.68 7.06 0.82
CA CYS A 66 -3.63 7.83 2.06
C CYS A 66 -4.81 8.80 2.17
N HIS A 67 -5.10 9.54 1.11
CA HIS A 67 -6.20 10.49 1.07
C HIS A 67 -7.57 9.81 1.22
N TYR A 68 -7.80 8.71 0.51
CA TYR A 68 -9.09 8.01 0.55
C TYR A 68 -9.36 7.33 1.89
N PHE A 69 -8.36 6.67 2.47
CA PHE A 69 -8.51 5.93 3.72
C PHE A 69 -8.23 6.75 4.98
N HIS A 70 -7.86 8.03 4.82
CA HIS A 70 -7.45 8.91 5.92
C HIS A 70 -6.32 8.29 6.77
N VAL A 71 -5.29 7.77 6.10
CA VAL A 71 -4.09 7.18 6.73
C VAL A 71 -2.83 7.93 6.30
N HIS A 72 -1.82 7.95 7.15
CA HIS A 72 -0.51 8.51 6.85
C HIS A 72 0.36 7.48 6.09
N PRO A 73 1.25 7.88 5.16
CA PRO A 73 2.10 6.95 4.42
C PRO A 73 2.87 5.96 5.31
N ASN A 74 3.43 6.42 6.44
CA ASN A 74 4.16 5.57 7.39
C ASN A 74 3.31 4.39 7.89
N GLU A 75 1.99 4.57 7.99
CA GLU A 75 1.08 3.50 8.41
C GLU A 75 0.94 2.43 7.33
N LEU A 76 0.98 2.81 6.05
CA LEU A 76 0.94 1.86 4.93
C LEU A 76 2.21 1.02 4.83
N PHE A 77 3.38 1.59 5.12
CA PHE A 77 4.65 0.84 5.11
C PHE A 77 4.88 0.01 6.38
N GLY A 78 4.15 0.32 7.45
CA GLY A 78 4.23 -0.37 8.73
C GLY A 78 3.64 -1.79 8.72
N GLY A 79 3.86 -2.53 9.80
CA GLY A 79 3.20 -3.82 10.01
C GLY A 79 1.70 -3.65 10.30
N TRP A 80 0.91 -4.67 9.96
CA TRP A 80 -0.52 -4.73 10.28
C TRP A 80 -0.77 -5.04 11.78
N PRO A 81 -1.83 -4.50 12.42
CA PRO A 81 -2.83 -3.57 11.88
C PRO A 81 -2.32 -2.14 11.73
N ILE A 82 -2.80 -1.46 10.67
CA ILE A 82 -2.60 -0.03 10.48
C ILE A 82 -3.18 0.73 11.68
N ARG A 83 -2.31 1.38 12.45
CA ARG A 83 -2.70 2.19 13.60
C ARG A 83 -3.19 3.57 13.14
N ARG A 84 -4.45 3.63 12.69
CA ARG A 84 -5.10 4.88 12.27
C ARG A 84 -4.91 5.99 13.29
N ASN A 85 -4.34 7.12 12.86
CA ASN A 85 -3.99 8.28 13.70
C ASN A 85 -2.84 8.04 14.70
N ALA A 86 -1.92 7.12 14.42
CA ALA A 86 -0.70 7.01 15.22
C ALA A 86 0.06 8.35 15.19
N PRO A 87 0.48 8.90 16.35
CA PRO A 87 1.36 10.05 16.36
C PRO A 87 2.64 9.71 15.57
N PRO A 88 3.24 10.67 14.85
CA PRO A 88 4.49 10.43 14.14
C PRO A 88 5.52 9.85 15.10
N GLU A 89 6.26 8.82 14.65
CA GLU A 89 7.35 8.26 15.45
C GLU A 89 8.36 9.36 15.80
N PRO A 90 8.91 9.36 17.03
CA PRO A 90 9.81 10.40 17.52
C PRO A 90 11.14 10.49 16.77
#